data_AF-A0A6A5RFN4-F1
#
_entry.id   AF-A0A6A5RFN4-F1
#
_cell.length_a   1.000
_cell.length_b   1.000
_cell.length_c   1.000
_cell.angle_alpha   90.00
_cell.angle_beta   90.00
_cell.angle_gamma   90.00
#
_symmetry.space_group_name_H-M   'P 1'
#
loop_
_entity.id
_entity.type
_entity.pdbx_description
1 polymer ?
#
loop_
_entity_poly.entity_id
_entity_poly.type
_entity_poly.pdbx_seq_one_letter_code
_entity_poly.pdbx_strand_id
1 'polypeptide(L)'
;MIDIIKVSEWLTRNVNEKLYPRLLLMSPNGNLLAYSTPVNIKELRDQAALISAAWKDQCTGRQTQSTPDPRKDSARDDAEAAQQNGLKPPLETLTIEAETCNILIRSLQPELLFVLIGELPPNKVQQFKITAEGHGDARHPALEGADTPNESAATQGASRTLKAPSILSSMSQREKDVRLGVLHIQRKRLDALTDYIQRDFKDSGFIMPADWALQ
;
A
#
# COMPACT_ATOMS: atom_id res chain seq x y z
N MET A 1 -21.92 -4.24 10.75
CA MET A 1 -21.14 -3.40 11.70
C MET A 1 -19.85 -4.14 12.01
N ILE A 2 -18.68 -3.48 11.92
CA ILE A 2 -17.39 -4.13 12.19
C ILE A 2 -17.25 -4.43 13.69
N ASP A 3 -16.89 -5.67 14.02
CA ASP A 3 -16.55 -6.08 15.38
C ASP A 3 -15.07 -5.77 15.66
N ILE A 4 -14.83 -4.60 16.26
CA ILE A 4 -13.49 -4.05 16.51
C ILE A 4 -12.63 -4.99 17.35
N ILE A 5 -13.23 -5.77 18.26
CA ILE A 5 -12.50 -6.71 19.12
C ILE A 5 -11.97 -7.86 18.28
N LYS A 6 -12.82 -8.47 17.45
CA LYS A 6 -12.40 -9.55 16.53
C LYS A 6 -11.38 -9.06 15.51
N VAL A 7 -11.53 -7.83 15.02
CA VAL A 7 -10.53 -7.24 14.11
C VAL A 7 -9.19 -7.07 14.83
N SER A 8 -9.17 -6.54 16.05
CA SER A 8 -7.93 -6.36 16.83
C SER A 8 -7.25 -7.70 17.14
N GLU A 9 -8.03 -8.74 17.45
CA GLU A 9 -7.52 -10.11 17.59
C GLU A 9 -6.94 -10.63 16.27
N TRP A 10 -7.64 -10.42 15.15
CA TRP A 10 -7.18 -10.84 13.83
C TRP A 10 -5.88 -10.13 13.44
N LEU A 11 -5.76 -8.82 13.69
CA LEU A 11 -4.54 -8.06 13.48
C LEU A 11 -3.40 -8.65 14.31
N THR A 12 -3.65 -8.89 15.60
CA THR A 12 -2.66 -9.45 16.53
C THR A 12 -2.17 -10.84 16.08
N ARG A 13 -3.04 -11.70 15.57
CA ARG A 13 -2.65 -13.03 15.05
C ARG A 13 -1.84 -12.98 13.76
N ASN A 14 -1.88 -11.86 13.03
CA ASN A 14 -1.25 -11.71 11.73
C ASN A 14 0.06 -10.92 11.77
N VAL A 15 0.53 -10.47 12.93
CA VAL A 15 1.81 -9.77 13.10
C VAL A 15 3.01 -10.73 13.00
N ASN A 16 4.17 -10.16 12.75
CA ASN A 16 5.44 -10.85 12.88
C ASN A 16 6.40 -9.95 13.65
N GLU A 17 6.76 -10.35 14.87
CA GLU A 17 7.57 -9.54 15.79
C GLU A 17 8.90 -9.04 15.19
N LYS A 18 9.45 -9.73 14.19
CA LYS A 18 10.76 -9.37 13.59
C LYS A 18 10.66 -8.53 12.34
N LEU A 19 9.54 -8.59 11.63
CA LEU A 19 9.40 -7.99 10.29
C LEU A 19 8.32 -6.92 10.24
N TYR A 20 7.20 -7.15 10.92
CA TYR A 20 6.05 -6.26 10.95
C TYR A 20 5.33 -6.46 12.28
N PRO A 21 5.88 -5.93 13.37
CA PRO A 21 5.33 -6.15 14.70
C PRO A 21 3.98 -5.47 14.90
N ARG A 22 3.60 -4.52 14.03
CA ARG A 22 2.42 -3.68 14.22
C ARG A 22 1.56 -3.60 12.97
N LEU A 23 0.27 -3.88 13.15
CA LEU A 23 -0.79 -3.70 12.15
C LEU A 23 -1.89 -2.85 12.76
N LEU A 24 -2.44 -1.91 12.00
CA LEU A 24 -3.54 -1.07 12.46
C LEU A 24 -4.52 -0.72 11.34
N LEU A 25 -5.75 -0.43 11.74
CA LEU A 25 -6.81 0.13 10.92
C LEU A 25 -7.17 1.49 11.48
N MET A 26 -7.26 2.48 10.59
CA MET A 26 -7.55 3.85 10.98
C MET A 26 -8.26 4.60 9.86
N SER A 27 -8.95 5.68 10.19
CA SER A 27 -9.44 6.61 9.17
C SER A 27 -8.29 7.51 8.67
N PRO A 28 -8.40 8.07 7.45
CA PRO A 28 -7.46 9.08 6.95
C PRO A 28 -7.33 10.33 7.85
N ASN A 29 -8.29 10.54 8.75
CA ASN A 29 -8.31 11.66 9.69
C ASN A 29 -7.52 11.41 10.97
N GLY A 30 -6.99 10.20 11.20
CA GLY A 30 -6.21 9.88 12.39
C GLY A 30 -6.97 9.12 13.46
N ASN A 31 -8.24 8.77 13.21
CA ASN A 31 -9.01 7.99 14.16
C ASN A 31 -8.60 6.52 14.08
N LEU A 32 -7.96 6.03 15.15
CA LEU A 32 -7.62 4.61 15.29
C LEU A 32 -8.88 3.78 15.52
N LEU A 33 -9.11 2.79 14.67
CA LEU A 33 -10.27 1.90 14.73
C LEU A 33 -9.92 0.57 15.39
N ALA A 34 -8.82 -0.05 14.97
CA ALA A 34 -8.33 -1.31 15.52
C ALA A 34 -6.80 -1.38 15.38
N TYR A 35 -6.15 -2.14 16.25
CA TYR A 35 -4.69 -2.29 16.25
C TYR A 35 -4.26 -3.61 16.86
N SER A 36 -3.08 -4.10 16.46
CA SER A 36 -2.45 -5.26 17.08
C SER A 36 -1.91 -4.94 18.48
N THR A 37 -2.01 -5.90 19.40
CA THR A 37 -1.47 -5.82 20.76
C THR A 37 -0.30 -6.79 20.94
N PRO A 38 0.65 -6.52 21.86
CA PRO A 38 0.76 -5.37 22.76
C PRO A 38 1.29 -4.10 22.07
N VAL A 39 0.88 -2.91 22.52
CA VAL A 39 1.36 -1.63 21.98
C VAL A 39 1.29 -0.50 23.02
N ASN A 40 2.20 0.48 22.90
CA ASN A 40 2.11 1.73 23.63
C ASN A 40 1.13 2.69 22.93
N ILE A 41 -0.01 2.97 23.56
CA ILE A 41 -1.09 3.80 22.99
C ILE A 41 -0.62 5.22 22.67
N LYS A 42 0.31 5.79 23.46
CA LYS A 42 0.83 7.13 23.20
C LYS A 42 1.61 7.17 21.89
N GLU A 43 2.56 6.26 21.74
CA GLU A 43 3.36 6.13 20.51
C GLU A 43 2.47 5.81 19.31
N LEU A 44 1.46 4.95 19.47
CA LEU A 44 0.53 4.60 18.42
C LEU A 44 -0.29 5.80 17.93
N ARG A 45 -0.71 6.69 18.84
CA ARG A 45 -1.42 7.93 18.48
C ARG A 45 -0.50 8.91 17.75
N ASP A 46 0.74 9.04 18.19
CA ASP A 46 1.73 9.87 17.51
C ASP A 46 1.99 9.36 16.09
N GLN A 47 2.10 8.03 15.92
CA GLN A 47 2.22 7.38 14.61
C GLN A 47 0.98 7.60 13.75
N ALA A 48 -0.23 7.45 14.29
CA ALA A 48 -1.47 7.69 13.56
C ALA A 48 -1.58 9.15 13.07
N ALA A 49 -1.19 10.11 13.91
CA ALA A 49 -1.15 11.52 13.52
C ALA A 49 -0.16 11.75 12.36
N LEU A 50 1.05 11.18 12.45
CA LEU A 50 2.05 11.24 11.39
C LEU A 50 1.53 10.63 10.08
N ILE A 51 0.97 9.43 10.15
CA ILE A 51 0.41 8.70 9.00
C ILE A 51 -0.68 9.54 8.32
N SER A 52 -1.57 10.13 9.10
CA SER A 52 -2.68 10.92 8.58
C SER A 52 -2.21 12.19 7.89
N ALA A 53 -1.23 12.87 8.47
CA ALA A 53 -0.62 14.05 7.87
C ALA A 53 0.10 13.70 6.56
N ALA A 54 0.90 12.64 6.56
CA ALA A 54 1.61 12.17 5.37
C ALA A 54 0.65 11.71 4.27
N TRP A 55 -0.41 10.99 4.62
CA TRP A 55 -1.42 10.54 3.66
C TRP A 55 -2.13 11.73 3.00
N LYS A 56 -2.60 12.70 3.79
CA LYS A 56 -3.28 13.90 3.30
C LYS A 56 -2.39 14.77 2.42
N ASP A 57 -1.13 14.96 2.81
CA ASP A 57 -0.14 15.67 1.99
C ASP A 57 -0.04 15.04 0.59
N GLN A 58 0.07 13.72 0.53
CA GLN A 58 0.20 12.98 -0.73
C GLN A 58 -1.10 12.88 -1.54
N CYS A 59 -2.26 13.14 -0.93
CA CYS A 59 -3.53 13.29 -1.63
C CYS A 59 -3.68 14.67 -2.30
N THR A 60 -2.90 15.69 -1.91
CA THR A 60 -3.00 17.04 -2.48
C THR A 60 -2.62 17.00 -3.97
N GLY A 61 -3.53 17.46 -4.84
CA GLY A 61 -3.33 17.43 -6.29
C GLY A 61 -3.55 16.05 -6.95
N ARG A 62 -4.15 15.10 -6.23
CA ARG A 62 -4.64 13.82 -6.77
C ARG A 62 -6.16 13.83 -6.89
N GLN A 63 -6.70 12.95 -7.74
CA GLN A 63 -8.13 12.69 -7.80
C GLN A 63 -8.63 12.09 -6.48
N THR A 64 -9.82 12.50 -6.02
CA THR A 64 -10.48 11.88 -4.88
C THR A 64 -11.11 10.55 -5.31
N GLN A 65 -11.00 9.50 -4.48
CA GLN A 65 -11.77 8.27 -4.65
C GLN A 65 -13.25 8.57 -4.36
N SER A 66 -13.92 9.21 -5.33
CA SER A 66 -15.32 9.55 -5.22
C SER A 66 -16.12 8.30 -5.60
N THR A 67 -17.01 7.86 -4.73
CA THR A 67 -18.12 6.97 -5.11
C THR A 67 -18.87 7.61 -6.28
N PRO A 68 -19.13 6.87 -7.38
CA PRO A 68 -19.86 7.44 -8.51
C PRO A 68 -21.27 7.81 -8.04
N ASP A 69 -21.61 9.09 -8.14
CA ASP A 69 -22.98 9.57 -7.94
C ASP A 69 -23.82 9.10 -9.15
N PRO A 70 -24.87 8.28 -8.95
CA PRO A 70 -25.67 7.72 -10.06
C PRO A 70 -26.53 8.77 -10.78
N ARG A 71 -26.39 10.06 -10.48
CA ARG A 71 -27.16 11.15 -11.12
C ARG A 71 -26.45 11.82 -12.31
N LYS A 72 -25.27 11.36 -12.70
CA LYS A 72 -24.56 11.91 -13.86
C LYS A 72 -24.45 10.86 -14.97
N ASP A 73 -25.46 10.83 -15.83
CA ASP A 73 -25.45 10.14 -17.12
C ASP A 73 -24.42 10.81 -18.05
N SER A 74 -23.13 10.55 -17.86
CA SER A 74 -22.07 11.03 -18.76
C SER A 74 -20.84 10.12 -18.73
N ALA A 75 -21.03 8.81 -18.87
CA ALA A 75 -19.96 7.81 -18.91
C ALA A 75 -18.99 7.91 -20.13
N ARG A 76 -19.10 8.96 -20.95
CA ARG A 76 -18.21 9.23 -22.09
C ARG A 76 -17.34 10.47 -21.94
N ASP A 77 -17.72 11.44 -21.10
CA ASP A 77 -16.95 12.69 -20.93
C ASP A 77 -15.90 12.63 -19.82
N ASP A 78 -16.04 11.73 -18.84
CA ASP A 78 -15.11 11.66 -17.70
C ASP A 78 -13.75 11.03 -18.05
N ALA A 79 -13.69 10.18 -19.09
CA ALA A 79 -12.44 9.60 -19.56
C ALA A 79 -11.56 10.61 -20.32
N GLU A 80 -12.17 11.55 -21.05
CA GLU A 80 -11.46 12.62 -21.76
C GLU A 80 -11.15 13.81 -20.84
N ALA A 81 -12.00 14.12 -19.85
CA ALA A 81 -11.72 15.16 -18.85
C ALA A 81 -10.58 14.78 -17.89
N ALA A 82 -10.40 13.49 -17.58
CA ALA A 82 -9.30 13.00 -16.74
C ALA A 82 -7.92 13.15 -17.40
N GLN A 83 -7.83 13.06 -18.72
CA GLN A 83 -6.59 13.34 -19.47
C GLN A 83 -6.32 14.84 -19.64
N GLN A 84 -7.35 15.69 -19.58
CA GLN A 84 -7.22 17.14 -19.76
C GLN A 84 -6.82 17.90 -18.48
N ASN A 85 -6.99 17.31 -17.28
CA ASN A 85 -6.72 18.00 -16.01
C ASN A 85 -5.35 17.72 -15.37
N GLY A 86 -4.51 16.82 -15.90
CA GLY A 86 -3.18 16.54 -15.35
C GLY A 86 -3.15 16.05 -13.88
N LEU A 87 -4.30 15.69 -13.31
CA LEU A 87 -4.42 15.23 -11.93
C LEU A 87 -3.99 13.78 -11.81
N LYS A 88 -3.07 13.50 -10.87
CA LYS A 88 -2.57 12.16 -10.58
C LYS A 88 -3.71 11.23 -10.11
N PRO A 89 -3.62 9.91 -10.37
CA PRO A 89 -4.62 8.94 -9.92
C PRO A 89 -4.76 8.95 -8.39
N PRO A 90 -5.92 8.49 -7.87
CA PRO A 90 -6.17 8.44 -6.43
C PRO A 90 -5.11 7.59 -5.72
N LEU A 91 -4.68 8.06 -4.55
CA LEU A 91 -3.65 7.39 -3.76
C LEU A 91 -4.14 6.01 -3.30
N GLU A 92 -3.37 4.99 -3.62
CA GLU A 92 -3.70 3.61 -3.28
C GLU A 92 -2.75 3.09 -2.20
N THR A 93 -1.45 3.34 -2.34
CA THR A 93 -0.44 3.03 -1.34
C THR A 93 0.48 4.19 -1.07
N LEU A 94 0.82 4.38 0.20
CA LEU A 94 1.93 5.20 0.62
C LEU A 94 2.96 4.35 1.37
N THR A 95 4.23 4.42 0.94
CA THR A 95 5.35 3.77 1.60
C THR A 95 6.28 4.85 2.17
N ILE A 96 6.54 4.80 3.47
CA ILE A 96 7.48 5.67 4.18
C ILE A 96 8.62 4.79 4.69
N GLU A 97 9.80 5.00 4.14
CA GLU A 97 11.05 4.37 4.53
C GLU A 97 11.75 5.31 5.50
N ALA A 98 11.98 4.88 6.75
CA ALA A 98 12.71 5.63 7.76
C ALA A 98 13.96 4.85 8.20
N GLU A 99 14.81 5.48 9.02
CA GLU A 99 16.10 4.89 9.42
C GLU A 99 15.96 3.56 10.17
N THR A 100 14.86 3.39 10.92
CA THR A 100 14.63 2.25 11.81
C THR A 100 13.41 1.41 11.43
N CYS A 101 12.56 1.89 10.54
CA CYS A 101 11.31 1.23 10.21
C CYS A 101 10.80 1.58 8.81
N ASN A 102 9.90 0.75 8.30
CA ASN A 102 9.10 1.06 7.12
C ASN A 102 7.63 1.16 7.54
N ILE A 103 6.92 2.17 7.07
CA ILE A 103 5.47 2.31 7.27
C ILE A 103 4.83 2.15 5.89
N LEU A 104 3.98 1.15 5.75
CA LEU A 104 3.23 0.90 4.53
C LEU A 104 1.74 1.10 4.79
N ILE A 105 1.14 2.00 4.04
CA ILE A 105 -0.25 2.43 4.20
C ILE A 105 -0.98 2.07 2.90
N ARG A 106 -2.13 1.43 3.02
CA ARG A 106 -2.98 1.03 1.89
C ARG A 106 -4.40 1.54 2.11
N SER A 107 -4.97 2.16 1.07
CA SER A 107 -6.39 2.50 1.05
C SER A 107 -7.22 1.22 0.88
N LEU A 108 -8.12 0.94 1.83
CA LEU A 108 -9.12 -0.12 1.70
C LEU A 108 -10.42 0.42 1.10
N GLN A 109 -10.83 1.59 1.58
CA GLN A 109 -12.01 2.37 1.18
C GLN A 109 -11.68 3.86 1.39
N PRO A 110 -12.45 4.82 0.84
CA PRO A 110 -12.14 6.26 0.97
C PRO A 110 -11.88 6.73 2.41
N GLU A 111 -12.58 6.13 3.38
CA GLU A 111 -12.53 6.48 4.80
C GLU A 111 -11.80 5.45 5.67
N LEU A 112 -11.10 4.49 5.05
CA LEU A 112 -10.46 3.39 5.77
C LEU A 112 -9.08 3.07 5.21
N LEU A 113 -8.06 3.22 6.07
CA LEU A 113 -6.68 2.89 5.80
C LEU A 113 -6.27 1.65 6.58
N PHE A 114 -5.52 0.78 5.93
CA PHE A 114 -4.81 -0.33 6.54
C PHE A 114 -3.31 -0.05 6.55
N VAL A 115 -2.68 -0.20 7.71
CA VAL A 115 -1.29 0.18 7.90
C VAL A 115 -0.50 -0.98 8.51
N LEU A 116 0.69 -1.19 7.95
CA LEU A 116 1.71 -2.10 8.44
C LEU A 116 2.95 -1.29 8.81
N ILE A 117 3.40 -1.43 10.06
CA ILE A 117 4.65 -0.84 10.54
C ILE A 117 5.67 -1.97 10.69
N GLY A 118 6.69 -1.91 9.85
CA GLY A 118 7.76 -2.88 9.71
C GLY A 118 9.04 -2.43 10.39
N GLU A 119 9.77 -3.37 10.98
CA GLU A 119 11.11 -3.10 11.53
C GLU A 119 12.19 -3.47 10.53
N LEU A 120 13.32 -2.78 10.65
CA LEU A 120 14.52 -3.09 9.88
C LEU A 120 15.48 -3.94 10.72
N PRO A 121 16.23 -4.86 10.10
CA PRO A 121 17.32 -5.54 10.79
C PRO A 121 18.35 -4.52 11.30
N PRO A 122 18.94 -4.72 12.48
CA PRO A 122 19.78 -3.72 13.16
C PRO A 122 21.02 -3.28 12.36
N ASN A 123 21.46 -4.08 11.40
CA ASN A 123 22.64 -3.80 10.57
C ASN A 123 22.31 -3.10 9.25
N LYS A 124 21.04 -2.77 9.00
CA LYS A 124 20.62 -2.06 7.78
C LYS A 124 20.40 -0.60 8.09
N VAL A 125 21.16 0.25 7.40
CA VAL A 125 20.93 1.69 7.36
C VAL A 125 20.15 1.99 6.08
N GLN A 126 19.09 2.77 6.21
CA GLN A 126 18.21 3.16 5.12
C GLN A 126 17.99 4.67 5.16
N GLN A 127 17.92 5.29 3.99
CA GLN A 127 17.65 6.72 3.88
C GLN A 127 16.15 6.97 3.95
N PHE A 128 15.78 8.12 4.52
CA PHE A 128 14.39 8.55 4.54
C PHE A 128 13.85 8.73 3.11
N LYS A 129 12.75 8.05 2.79
CA LYS A 129 12.11 8.15 1.48
C LYS A 129 10.60 7.94 1.59
N ILE A 130 9.84 8.80 0.91
CA ILE A 130 8.40 8.65 0.76
C ILE A 130 8.10 8.27 -0.69
N THR A 131 7.33 7.20 -0.89
CA THR A 131 6.89 6.73 -2.22
C THR A 131 5.37 6.62 -2.22
N ALA A 132 4.71 7.41 -3.07
CA ALA A 132 3.25 7.46 -3.21
C ALA A 132 2.82 6.81 -4.52
N GLU A 133 2.07 5.72 -4.43
CA GLU A 133 1.56 4.90 -5.53
C GLU A 133 0.06 5.15 -5.68
N GLY A 134 -0.35 5.70 -6.82
CA GLY A 134 -1.76 5.79 -7.20
C GLY A 134 -2.25 4.55 -7.93
N HIS A 135 -3.54 4.53 -8.23
CA HIS A 135 -4.14 3.42 -8.96
C HIS A 135 -3.49 3.22 -10.34
N GLY A 136 -2.98 2.02 -10.59
CA GLY A 136 -2.28 1.66 -11.84
C GLY A 136 -0.79 2.04 -11.89
N ASP A 137 -0.26 2.72 -10.86
CA ASP A 137 1.18 3.01 -10.77
C ASP A 137 2.00 1.72 -10.53
N ALA A 138 3.28 1.76 -10.90
CA ALA A 138 4.19 0.65 -10.65
C ALA A 138 4.37 0.42 -9.15
N ARG A 139 4.19 -0.83 -8.71
CA ARG A 139 4.35 -1.24 -7.32
C ARG A 139 5.78 -1.00 -6.81
N HIS A 140 5.93 -0.38 -5.65
CA HIS A 140 7.22 -0.27 -4.95
C HIS A 140 7.34 -1.32 -3.82
N PRO A 141 8.49 -2.00 -3.66
CA PRO A 141 9.61 -2.05 -4.62
C PRO A 141 9.22 -2.81 -5.88
N ALA A 142 9.84 -2.42 -7.01
CA ALA A 142 9.61 -3.04 -8.31
C ALA A 142 9.89 -4.55 -8.26
N LEU A 143 9.04 -5.34 -8.92
CA LEU A 143 9.27 -6.77 -9.10
C LEU A 143 10.31 -6.94 -10.22
N GLU A 144 11.45 -7.59 -9.93
CA GLU A 144 12.37 -8.01 -10.99
C GLU A 144 11.65 -9.00 -11.91
N GLY A 145 11.33 -8.55 -13.12
CA GLY A 145 10.53 -9.28 -14.11
C GLY A 145 9.34 -8.49 -14.70
N ALA A 146 9.05 -7.28 -14.21
CA ALA A 146 8.23 -6.34 -14.95
C ALA A 146 9.08 -5.73 -16.08
N ASP A 147 9.11 -6.41 -17.23
CA ASP A 147 9.58 -5.82 -18.49
C ASP A 147 8.71 -4.58 -18.76
N THR A 148 9.19 -3.41 -18.37
CA THR A 148 8.66 -2.14 -18.86
C THR A 148 9.07 -2.02 -20.33
N PRO A 149 8.14 -1.98 -21.30
CA PRO A 149 8.46 -1.49 -22.62
C PRO A 149 8.51 0.02 -22.49
N ASN A 150 9.68 0.58 -22.20
CA ASN A 150 9.87 2.00 -22.45
C ASN A 150 11.18 2.26 -23.18
N GLU A 151 11.01 3.03 -24.25
CA GLU A 151 11.92 3.27 -25.33
C GLU A 151 13.24 3.86 -24.84
N SER A 152 14.32 3.22 -25.25
CA SER A 152 15.57 3.92 -25.51
C SER A 152 16.07 3.38 -26.83
N ALA A 153 15.70 4.07 -27.89
CA ALA A 153 16.33 3.97 -29.18
C ALA A 153 17.82 4.34 -29.03
N ALA A 154 18.67 3.32 -28.94
CA ALA A 154 20.09 3.43 -29.19
C ALA A 154 20.59 2.08 -29.74
N THR A 155 20.64 2.02 -31.07
CA THR A 155 21.67 1.38 -31.88
C THR A 155 22.31 0.11 -31.29
N GLN A 156 21.87 -1.07 -31.72
CA GLN A 156 22.67 -2.29 -31.59
C GLN A 156 22.92 -2.91 -32.96
N GLY A 157 24.16 -2.69 -33.41
CA GLY A 157 24.86 -3.63 -34.26
C GLY A 157 24.96 -5.00 -33.59
N ALA A 158 25.06 -6.02 -34.44
CA ALA A 158 24.97 -7.43 -34.13
C ALA A 158 25.94 -7.92 -33.03
N SER A 159 25.40 -8.63 -32.04
CA SER A 159 26.03 -9.87 -31.53
C SER A 159 24.95 -10.79 -30.93
N ARG A 160 24.52 -11.78 -31.71
CA ARG A 160 23.71 -12.90 -31.22
C ARG A 160 24.61 -13.82 -30.39
N THR A 161 24.75 -13.53 -29.11
CA THR A 161 25.19 -14.54 -28.14
C THR A 161 23.96 -15.33 -27.67
N LEU A 162 24.00 -16.63 -27.92
CA LEU A 162 23.00 -17.60 -27.51
C LEU A 162 22.90 -17.56 -25.98
N LYS A 163 21.83 -16.94 -25.45
CA LYS A 163 21.52 -16.95 -24.01
C LYS A 163 21.16 -18.38 -23.61
N ALA A 164 22.05 -19.01 -22.84
CA ALA A 164 21.77 -20.25 -22.12
C ALA A 164 20.51 -20.09 -21.25
N PRO A 165 19.71 -21.15 -21.06
CA PRO A 165 18.55 -21.10 -20.17
C PRO A 165 19.01 -20.75 -18.75
N SER A 166 18.56 -19.60 -18.26
CA SER A 166 18.96 -19.04 -16.97
C SER A 166 18.56 -19.94 -15.80
N ILE A 167 19.46 -20.08 -14.83
CA ILE A 167 19.34 -20.79 -13.52
C ILE A 167 18.25 -20.15 -12.62
N LEU A 168 17.39 -19.28 -13.16
CA LEU A 168 16.31 -18.57 -12.46
C LEU A 168 15.07 -19.45 -12.20
N SER A 169 14.93 -20.56 -12.94
CA SER A 169 13.82 -21.51 -12.80
C SER A 169 13.94 -22.43 -11.58
N SER A 170 15.08 -22.42 -10.85
CA SER A 170 15.33 -23.30 -9.70
C SER A 170 15.35 -22.60 -8.33
N MET A 171 15.10 -21.28 -8.26
CA MET A 171 15.06 -20.59 -6.96
C MET A 171 13.69 -20.74 -6.28
N SER A 172 13.72 -21.07 -4.99
CA SER A 172 12.53 -21.08 -4.15
C SER A 172 11.95 -19.67 -4.06
N GLN A 173 10.62 -19.56 -3.93
CA GLN A 173 9.94 -18.28 -3.73
C GLN A 173 10.52 -17.51 -2.53
N ARG A 174 10.90 -18.23 -1.48
CA ARG A 174 11.55 -17.65 -0.29
C ARG A 174 12.86 -16.96 -0.64
N GLU A 175 13.66 -17.54 -1.52
CA GLU A 175 14.96 -16.97 -1.92
C GLU A 175 14.77 -15.71 -2.76
N LYS A 176 13.77 -15.69 -3.64
CA LYS A 176 13.38 -14.50 -4.42
C LYS A 176 12.96 -13.37 -3.49
N ASP A 177 12.08 -13.66 -2.53
CA ASP A 177 11.59 -12.68 -1.57
C ASP A 177 12.74 -12.10 -0.70
N VAL A 178 13.69 -12.95 -0.27
CA VAL A 178 14.87 -12.52 0.50
C VAL A 178 15.79 -11.62 -0.32
N ARG A 179 15.97 -11.90 -1.62
CA ARG A 179 16.78 -11.07 -2.52
C ARG A 179 16.19 -9.67 -2.71
N LEU A 180 14.88 -9.56 -2.88
CA LEU A 180 14.18 -8.29 -3.01
C LEU A 180 14.13 -7.49 -1.70
N GLY A 181 14.45 -8.14 -0.58
CA GLY A 181 14.68 -7.50 0.70
C GLY A 181 13.44 -7.41 1.59
N VAL A 182 13.64 -6.87 2.79
CA VAL A 182 12.64 -6.83 3.86
C VAL A 182 11.40 -6.03 3.46
N LEU A 183 11.59 -4.88 2.79
CA LEU A 183 10.48 -4.06 2.30
C LEU A 183 9.58 -4.84 1.33
N HIS A 184 10.15 -5.67 0.46
CA HIS A 184 9.37 -6.51 -0.44
C HIS A 184 8.51 -7.52 0.31
N ILE A 185 9.05 -8.15 1.35
CA ILE A 185 8.33 -9.12 2.20
C ILE A 185 7.18 -8.41 2.94
N GLN A 186 7.46 -7.24 3.54
CA GLN A 186 6.47 -6.42 4.21
C GLN A 186 5.34 -5.99 3.26
N ARG A 187 5.69 -5.50 2.07
CA ARG A 187 4.74 -5.11 1.02
C ARG A 187 3.89 -6.29 0.58
N LYS A 188 4.51 -7.44 0.29
CA LYS A 188 3.80 -8.67 -0.11
C LYS A 188 2.80 -9.11 0.96
N ARG A 189 3.16 -8.97 2.24
CA ARG A 189 2.26 -9.29 3.35
C ARG A 189 1.08 -8.31 3.43
N LEU A 190 1.34 -7.01 3.32
CA LEU A 190 0.29 -5.99 3.30
C LEU A 190 -0.69 -6.26 2.16
N ASP A 191 -0.19 -6.54 0.96
CA ASP A 191 -1.00 -6.82 -0.23
C ASP A 191 -1.92 -8.02 0.00
N ALA A 192 -1.36 -9.14 0.50
CA ALA A 192 -2.13 -10.35 0.77
C ALA A 192 -3.22 -10.15 1.83
N LEU A 193 -2.93 -9.39 2.89
CA LEU A 193 -3.91 -9.08 3.94
C LEU A 193 -4.98 -8.10 3.44
N THR A 194 -4.58 -7.11 2.64
CA THR A 194 -5.50 -6.16 1.99
C THR A 194 -6.48 -6.89 1.08
N ASP A 195 -5.97 -7.77 0.21
CA ASP A 195 -6.80 -8.58 -0.68
C ASP A 195 -7.83 -9.40 0.08
N TYR A 196 -7.41 -10.00 1.21
CA TYR A 196 -8.32 -10.74 2.08
C TYR A 196 -9.43 -9.85 2.64
N ILE A 197 -9.06 -8.70 3.23
CA ILE A 197 -10.04 -7.76 3.80
C ILE A 197 -10.99 -7.22 2.72
N GLN A 198 -10.48 -6.86 1.56
CA GLN A 198 -11.29 -6.33 0.46
C GLN A 198 -12.26 -7.38 -0.11
N ARG A 199 -11.87 -8.65 -0.18
CA ARG A 199 -12.80 -9.74 -0.55
C ARG A 199 -13.90 -9.87 0.50
N ASP A 200 -13.53 -9.92 1.78
CA ASP A 200 -14.50 -10.01 2.88
C ASP A 200 -15.49 -8.83 2.91
N PHE A 201 -15.02 -7.61 2.62
CA PHE A 201 -15.90 -6.44 2.48
C PHE A 201 -16.84 -6.53 1.29
N LYS A 202 -16.38 -7.06 0.15
CA LYS A 202 -17.23 -7.28 -1.02
C LYS A 202 -18.30 -8.33 -0.73
N ASP A 203 -17.92 -9.43 -0.10
CA ASP A 203 -18.83 -10.54 0.21
C ASP A 203 -19.86 -10.15 1.28
N SER A 204 -19.47 -9.32 2.25
CA SER A 204 -20.37 -8.79 3.30
C SER A 204 -21.15 -7.54 2.88
N GLY A 205 -20.81 -6.92 1.74
CA GLY A 205 -21.35 -5.62 1.32
C GLY A 205 -20.98 -4.46 2.26
N PHE A 206 -19.90 -4.61 3.04
CA PHE A 206 -19.50 -3.60 4.01
C PHE A 206 -18.93 -2.35 3.31
N ILE A 207 -19.50 -1.20 3.65
CA ILE A 207 -19.00 0.12 3.27
C ILE A 207 -18.83 0.92 4.57
N MET A 208 -17.62 1.43 4.81
CA MET A 208 -17.34 2.35 5.91
C MET A 208 -18.19 3.61 5.72
N PRO A 209 -19.07 3.96 6.68
CA PRO A 209 -19.80 5.22 6.63
C PRO A 209 -18.82 6.39 6.59
N ALA A 210 -19.19 7.45 5.87
CA ALA A 210 -18.43 8.68 5.90
C ALA A 210 -18.46 9.30 7.30
N ASP A 211 -17.35 9.93 7.72
CA ASP A 211 -17.20 10.51 9.07
C ASP A 211 -18.32 11.52 9.42
N TRP A 212 -18.98 12.14 8.44
CA TRP A 212 -20.13 13.04 8.65
C TRP A 212 -21.41 12.33 9.08
N ALA A 213 -21.57 11.04 8.78
CA ALA A 213 -22.75 10.26 9.12
C ALA A 213 -22.75 9.74 10.57
N LEU A 214 -21.69 10.04 11.33
CA LEU A 214 -21.52 9.68 12.74
C LEU A 214 -21.73 10.87 13.71
N GLN A 215 -22.12 12.05 13.19
CA GLN A 215 -22.56 13.21 13.98
C GLN A 215 -24.07 13.20 14.16
#